data_AF-A0A9X3SGX0-F1
#
_entry.id   AF-A0A9X3SGX0-F1
#
_cell.length_a   1.000
_cell.length_b   1.000
_cell.length_c   1.000
_cell.angle_alpha   90.00
_cell.angle_beta   90.00
_cell.angle_gamma   90.00
#
_symmetry.space_group_name_H-M   'P 1'
#
loop_
_entity.id
_entity.type
_entity.pdbx_description
1 polymer ?
#
loop_
_entity_poly.entity_id
_entity_poly.type
_entity_poly.pdbx_seq_one_letter_code
_entity_poly.pdbx_strand_id
1 'polypeptide(L)'
;MEDAEFETWGKVAVERAADLVAAEIPDAELSKLTRRSRNGRGYIQRYVSFKHPTLPADRTIWLYAAPEGHYYDFRPPHARLGAGLMQDKDEELDPNRFAAGMTKGFPFSWKIHLETKYEGYRLSVKVDPDSEAPEDKGAELAAEVLRGLRNAGLLPAE
;
A
#
# COMPACT_ATOMS: atom_id res chain seq x y z
N MET A 1 -4.64 15.70 15.03
CA MET A 1 -3.37 15.93 14.32
C MET A 1 -3.46 16.92 13.15
N GLU A 2 -2.47 17.80 12.96
CA GLU A 2 -2.30 18.60 11.73
C GLU A 2 -1.72 17.77 10.55
N ASP A 3 -1.95 18.18 9.29
CA ASP A 3 -1.45 17.44 8.11
C ASP A 3 0.09 17.23 8.16
N ALA A 4 0.86 18.20 8.67
CA ALA A 4 2.32 18.08 8.79
C ALA A 4 2.78 17.07 9.86
N GLU A 5 2.04 17.00 10.97
CA GLU A 5 2.25 16.00 12.03
C GLU A 5 1.90 14.60 11.50
N PHE A 6 0.78 14.49 10.75
CA PHE A 6 0.37 13.25 10.10
C PHE A 6 1.43 12.76 9.10
N GLU A 7 2.02 13.66 8.32
CA GLU A 7 3.11 13.30 7.43
C GLU A 7 4.34 12.75 8.17
N THR A 8 4.64 13.29 9.35
CA THR A 8 5.77 12.81 10.16
C THR A 8 5.48 11.41 10.72
N TRP A 9 4.27 11.21 11.26
CA TRP A 9 3.78 9.91 11.70
C TRP A 9 3.77 8.89 10.54
N GLY A 10 3.26 9.30 9.38
CA GLY A 10 3.14 8.47 8.19
C GLY A 10 4.48 8.06 7.58
N LYS A 11 5.53 8.90 7.68
CA LYS A 11 6.89 8.52 7.26
C LYS A 11 7.40 7.30 8.03
N VAL A 12 7.26 7.33 9.35
CA VAL A 12 7.71 6.23 10.22
C VAL A 12 6.92 4.96 9.92
N ALA A 13 5.59 5.07 9.82
CA ALA A 13 4.73 3.92 9.55
C ALA A 13 4.98 3.28 8.17
N VAL A 14 5.09 4.10 7.11
CA VAL A 14 5.34 3.61 5.74
C VAL A 14 6.73 3.02 5.59
N GLU A 15 7.75 3.64 6.18
CA GLU A 15 9.11 3.11 6.19
C GLU A 15 9.18 1.76 6.91
N ARG A 16 8.60 1.67 8.11
CA ARG A 16 8.54 0.43 8.87
C ARG A 16 7.83 -0.69 8.10
N ALA A 17 6.70 -0.39 7.46
CA ALA A 17 5.98 -1.35 6.65
C ALA A 17 6.80 -1.83 5.45
N ALA A 18 7.47 -0.91 4.76
CA ALA A 18 8.29 -1.21 3.59
C ALA A 18 9.48 -2.12 3.95
N ASP A 19 10.17 -1.83 5.05
CA ASP A 19 11.30 -2.63 5.51
C ASP A 19 10.87 -4.05 5.87
N LEU A 20 9.73 -4.21 6.56
CA LEU A 20 9.19 -5.52 6.92
C LEU A 20 8.73 -6.32 5.71
N VAL A 21 8.05 -5.68 4.74
CA VAL A 21 7.61 -6.35 3.52
C VAL A 21 8.82 -6.76 2.68
N ALA A 22 9.81 -5.89 2.50
CA ALA A 22 10.99 -6.19 1.71
C ALA A 22 11.86 -7.30 2.34
N ALA A 23 11.92 -7.40 3.67
CA ALA A 23 12.66 -8.46 4.35
C ALA A 23 12.11 -9.87 4.06
N GLU A 24 10.82 -9.99 3.74
CA GLU A 24 10.13 -11.25 3.50
C GLU A 24 10.04 -11.63 2.01
N ILE A 25 10.47 -10.73 1.12
CA ILE A 25 10.37 -10.92 -0.33
C ILE A 25 11.79 -10.99 -0.92
N PRO A 26 12.19 -12.14 -1.50
CA PRO A 26 13.50 -12.27 -2.13
C PRO A 26 13.72 -11.21 -3.22
N ASP A 27 14.92 -10.61 -3.20
CA ASP A 27 15.36 -9.59 -4.16
C ASP A 27 14.44 -8.37 -4.27
N ALA A 28 13.68 -8.06 -3.21
CA ALA A 28 12.82 -6.90 -3.18
C ALA A 28 13.62 -5.59 -3.27
N GLU A 29 13.16 -4.70 -4.15
CA GLU A 29 13.74 -3.38 -4.34
C GLU A 29 12.84 -2.32 -3.71
N LEU A 30 13.44 -1.50 -2.84
CA LEU A 30 12.76 -0.38 -2.21
C LEU A 30 12.99 0.91 -3.01
N SER A 31 11.92 1.60 -3.37
CA SER A 31 12.03 2.98 -3.83
C SER A 31 12.44 3.91 -2.68
N LYS A 32 12.86 5.13 -3.03
CA LYS A 32 12.97 6.21 -2.05
C LYS A 32 11.58 6.48 -1.45
N LEU A 33 11.54 6.75 -0.15
CA LEU A 33 10.37 7.33 0.51
C LEU A 33 10.12 8.71 -0.07
N THR A 34 8.89 8.98 -0.52
CA THR A 34 8.55 10.27 -1.14
C THR A 34 7.32 10.89 -0.48
N ARG A 35 7.38 12.20 -0.31
CA ARG A 35 6.22 13.04 -0.02
C ARG A 35 5.65 13.52 -1.34
N ARG A 36 4.35 13.32 -1.53
CA ARG A 36 3.59 13.89 -2.64
C ARG A 36 2.53 14.82 -2.05
N SER A 37 2.23 15.91 -2.74
CA SER A 37 1.27 16.90 -2.25
C SER A 37 0.40 17.39 -3.39
N ARG A 38 -0.90 17.48 -3.15
CA ARG A 38 -1.87 18.08 -4.06
C ARG A 38 -2.78 19.01 -3.26
N ASN A 39 -2.97 20.24 -3.74
CA ASN A 39 -3.75 21.28 -3.05
C ASN A 39 -3.33 21.50 -1.59
N GLY A 40 -2.02 21.48 -1.34
CA GLY A 40 -1.43 21.69 -0.01
C GLY A 40 -1.49 20.48 0.93
N ARG A 41 -2.24 19.42 0.59
CA ARG A 41 -2.35 18.22 1.42
C ARG A 41 -1.36 17.17 0.96
N GLY A 42 -0.50 16.73 1.87
CA GLY A 42 0.54 15.73 1.61
C GLY A 42 0.06 14.31 1.86
N TYR A 43 0.71 13.37 1.19
CA TYR A 43 0.70 11.96 1.55
C TYR A 43 2.11 11.39 1.38
N ILE A 44 2.40 10.36 2.18
CA ILE A 44 3.69 9.67 2.16
C ILE A 44 3.55 8.38 1.40
N GLN A 45 4.53 8.03 0.58
CA GLN A 45 4.54 6.77 -0.13
C GLN A 45 5.93 6.16 -0.32
N ARG A 46 5.94 4.84 -0.50
CA ARG A 46 7.11 4.05 -0.88
C ARG A 46 6.67 2.84 -1.68
N TYR A 47 7.49 2.41 -2.63
CA TYR A 47 7.24 1.21 -3.42
C TYR A 47 8.17 0.08 -2.98
N VAL A 48 7.63 -1.14 -2.97
CA VAL A 48 8.39 -2.39 -2.88
C VAL A 48 8.15 -3.17 -4.16
N SER A 49 9.18 -3.28 -5.00
CA SER A 49 9.11 -4.00 -6.28
C SER A 49 9.78 -5.35 -6.15
N PHE A 50 9.22 -6.38 -6.77
CA PHE A 50 9.76 -7.73 -6.74
C PHE A 50 9.39 -8.54 -7.97
N LYS A 51 10.18 -9.56 -8.26
CA LYS A 51 9.88 -10.51 -9.34
C LYS A 51 8.93 -11.58 -8.85
N HIS A 52 7.90 -11.86 -9.65
CA HIS A 52 7.11 -13.05 -9.43
C HIS A 52 7.84 -14.28 -9.99
N PRO A 53 7.93 -15.40 -9.26
CA PRO A 53 8.71 -16.56 -9.71
C PRO A 53 8.17 -17.22 -10.98
N THR A 54 6.87 -17.09 -11.25
CA THR A 54 6.21 -17.77 -12.38
C THR A 54 5.48 -16.86 -13.35
N LEU A 55 5.43 -15.54 -13.07
CA LEU A 55 4.79 -14.57 -13.96
C LEU A 55 5.89 -13.75 -14.62
N PRO A 56 5.75 -13.44 -15.92
CA PRO A 56 6.83 -12.79 -16.69
C PRO A 56 7.06 -11.33 -16.29
N ALA A 57 6.11 -10.73 -15.58
CA ALA A 57 6.16 -9.33 -15.23
C ALA A 57 6.37 -9.14 -13.73
N ASP A 58 7.11 -8.09 -13.39
CA ASP A 58 7.37 -7.69 -12.01
C ASP A 58 6.04 -7.37 -11.30
N ARG A 59 6.12 -7.19 -9.98
CA ARG A 59 5.03 -6.72 -9.15
C ARG A 59 5.53 -5.61 -8.25
N THR A 60 4.64 -4.67 -7.97
CA THR A 60 4.94 -3.57 -7.07
C THR A 60 3.86 -3.43 -6.02
N ILE A 61 4.27 -3.28 -4.77
CA ILE A 61 3.43 -2.80 -3.68
C ILE A 61 3.67 -1.32 -3.48
N TRP A 62 2.61 -0.54 -3.61
CA TRP A 62 2.59 0.88 -3.26
C TRP A 62 2.11 1.05 -1.83
N LEU A 63 3.01 1.31 -0.90
CA LEU A 63 2.69 1.59 0.50
C LEU A 63 2.51 3.09 0.69
N TYR A 64 1.46 3.50 1.38
CA TYR A 64 1.17 4.92 1.58
C TYR A 64 0.43 5.23 2.88
N ALA A 65 0.63 6.45 3.38
CA ALA A 65 -0.15 7.05 4.45
C ALA A 65 -0.85 8.29 3.92
N ALA A 66 -2.17 8.36 4.06
CA ALA A 66 -3.00 9.46 3.57
C ALA A 66 -3.94 9.97 4.67
N PRO A 67 -4.04 11.29 4.88
CA PRO A 67 -4.97 11.86 5.85
C PRO A 67 -6.42 11.71 5.36
N GLU A 68 -7.37 11.87 6.26
CA GLU A 68 -8.79 11.75 5.94
C GLU A 68 -9.21 12.70 4.81
N GLY A 69 -9.97 12.15 3.85
CA GLY A 69 -10.49 12.90 2.70
C GLY A 69 -9.43 13.27 1.68
N HIS A 70 -8.22 12.70 1.75
CA HIS A 70 -7.19 12.90 0.73
C HIS A 70 -7.62 12.30 -0.62
N TYR A 71 -7.00 12.76 -1.71
CA TYR A 71 -7.26 12.27 -3.08
C TYR A 71 -7.03 10.77 -3.28
N TYR A 72 -6.18 10.17 -2.45
CA TYR A 72 -5.87 8.73 -2.43
C TYR A 72 -6.58 7.99 -1.29
N ASP A 73 -7.51 8.66 -0.61
CA ASP A 73 -8.51 8.04 0.27
C ASP A 73 -9.63 7.43 -0.62
N PHE A 74 -10.43 6.53 -0.05
CA PHE A 74 -11.63 5.94 -0.62
C PHE A 74 -12.69 5.73 0.47
N ARG A 75 -13.96 5.68 0.08
CA ARG A 75 -15.08 5.64 1.02
C ARG A 75 -15.10 4.38 1.91
N PRO A 76 -15.49 4.50 3.20
CA PRO A 76 -15.72 5.76 3.93
C PRO A 76 -14.40 6.49 4.25
N PRO A 77 -14.36 7.84 4.17
CA PRO A 77 -13.13 8.59 4.42
C PRO A 77 -12.65 8.41 5.86
N HIS A 78 -11.33 8.26 6.02
CA HIS A 78 -10.64 8.23 7.30
C HIS A 78 -9.13 8.29 7.05
N ALA A 79 -8.38 8.79 8.05
CA ALA A 79 -6.93 8.70 8.05
C ALA A 79 -6.53 7.22 7.95
N ARG A 80 -5.66 6.92 6.99
CA ARG A 80 -5.32 5.53 6.65
C ARG A 80 -3.84 5.35 6.41
N LEU A 81 -3.42 4.14 6.72
CA LEU A 81 -2.23 3.52 6.20
C LEU A 81 -2.69 2.42 5.23
N GLY A 82 -2.12 2.36 4.04
CA GLY A 82 -2.64 1.52 2.97
C GLY A 82 -1.59 0.97 2.04
N ALA A 83 -2.02 0.00 1.25
CA ALA A 83 -1.21 -0.59 0.19
C ALA A 83 -2.02 -0.73 -1.11
N GLY A 84 -1.38 -0.46 -2.23
CA GLY A 84 -1.86 -0.81 -3.57
C GLY A 84 -1.03 -1.94 -4.15
N LEU A 85 -1.69 -2.93 -4.77
CA LEU A 85 -1.01 -3.95 -5.56
C LEU A 85 -1.07 -3.54 -7.03
N MET A 86 0.10 -3.44 -7.65
CA MET A 86 0.28 -2.86 -8.97
C MET A 86 1.07 -3.80 -9.89
N GLN A 87 0.92 -3.60 -11.20
CA GLN A 87 1.70 -4.31 -12.21
C GLN A 87 3.18 -3.89 -12.09
N ASP A 88 3.44 -2.60 -12.04
CA ASP A 88 4.71 -2.04 -11.62
C ASP A 88 4.47 -0.69 -10.91
N LYS A 89 5.50 0.14 -10.73
CA LYS A 89 5.34 1.44 -10.03
C LYS A 89 4.54 2.47 -10.83
N ASP A 90 4.40 2.27 -12.15
CA ASP A 90 3.80 3.18 -13.11
C ASP A 90 2.44 2.67 -13.64
N GLU A 91 2.15 1.36 -13.51
CA GLU A 91 0.95 0.70 -14.04
C GLU A 91 0.13 -0.08 -12.99
N GLU A 92 -1.19 0.14 -12.97
CA GLU A 92 -2.14 -0.61 -12.14
C GLU A 92 -2.43 -2.00 -12.72
N LEU A 93 -2.89 -2.93 -11.88
CA LEU A 93 -3.36 -4.23 -12.35
C LEU A 93 -4.71 -4.15 -13.07
N ASP A 94 -4.95 -5.13 -13.94
CA ASP A 94 -6.25 -5.33 -14.60
C ASP A 94 -7.38 -5.52 -13.55
N PRO A 95 -8.57 -4.89 -13.74
CA PRO A 95 -9.71 -5.06 -12.83
C PRO A 95 -10.14 -6.53 -12.64
N ASN A 96 -9.93 -7.38 -13.63
CA ASN A 96 -10.15 -8.81 -13.53
C ASN A 96 -8.98 -9.48 -12.78
N ARG A 97 -9.25 -9.95 -11.56
CA ARG A 97 -8.23 -10.60 -10.72
C ARG A 97 -7.46 -11.74 -11.40
N PHE A 98 -8.12 -12.50 -12.27
CA PHE A 98 -7.46 -13.62 -12.95
C PHE A 98 -6.51 -13.12 -14.05
N ALA A 99 -6.88 -12.05 -14.76
CA ALA A 99 -6.00 -11.38 -15.71
C ALA A 99 -4.82 -10.71 -14.99
N ALA A 100 -5.04 -10.21 -13.77
CA ALA A 100 -3.98 -9.70 -12.89
C ALA A 100 -3.05 -10.80 -12.33
N GLY A 101 -3.32 -12.08 -12.59
CA GLY A 101 -2.53 -13.21 -12.11
C GLY A 101 -2.78 -13.56 -10.64
N MET A 102 -3.90 -13.12 -10.06
CA MET A 102 -4.25 -13.38 -8.66
C MET A 102 -5.20 -14.56 -8.53
N THR A 103 -4.91 -15.47 -7.61
CA THR A 103 -5.79 -16.61 -7.28
C THR A 103 -6.95 -16.20 -6.38
N LYS A 104 -6.70 -15.25 -5.46
CA LYS A 104 -7.71 -14.62 -4.58
C LYS A 104 -7.45 -13.12 -4.48
N GLY A 105 -8.51 -12.35 -4.27
CA GLY A 105 -8.41 -10.90 -4.05
C GLY A 105 -8.05 -10.53 -2.61
N PHE A 106 -8.76 -11.10 -1.64
CA PHE A 106 -8.71 -10.65 -0.24
C PHE A 106 -7.32 -10.76 0.41
N PRO A 107 -6.86 -9.76 1.19
CA PRO A 107 -7.56 -8.54 1.62
C PRO A 107 -7.52 -7.39 0.61
N PHE A 108 -6.84 -7.55 -0.52
CA PHE A 108 -6.91 -6.56 -1.59
C PHE A 108 -8.30 -6.58 -2.23
N SER A 109 -8.87 -5.39 -2.39
CA SER A 109 -10.16 -5.22 -3.07
C SER A 109 -10.08 -4.08 -4.06
N TRP A 110 -10.85 -4.20 -5.15
CA TRP A 110 -10.96 -3.11 -6.10
C TRP A 110 -11.58 -1.89 -5.43
N LYS A 111 -10.85 -0.78 -5.40
CA LYS A 111 -11.31 0.49 -4.84
C LYS A 111 -11.15 1.60 -5.86
N ILE A 112 -12.07 2.55 -5.81
CA ILE A 112 -12.03 3.81 -6.54
C ILE A 112 -11.73 4.90 -5.52
N HIS A 113 -10.69 5.69 -5.75
CA HIS A 113 -10.35 6.80 -4.86
C HIS A 113 -11.35 7.96 -4.98
N LEU A 114 -11.44 8.80 -3.93
CA LEU A 114 -12.44 9.88 -3.81
C LEU A 114 -12.44 10.87 -4.98
N GLU A 115 -11.34 10.99 -5.71
CA GLU A 115 -11.30 11.60 -7.04
C GLU A 115 -11.08 10.54 -8.12
N THR A 116 -12.17 10.24 -8.83
CA THR A 116 -12.55 9.01 -9.54
C THR A 116 -11.66 8.54 -10.69
N LYS A 117 -10.45 9.07 -10.84
CA LYS A 117 -9.52 8.71 -11.91
C LYS A 117 -8.53 7.61 -11.55
N TYR A 118 -8.43 7.25 -10.26
CA TYR A 118 -7.55 6.19 -9.80
C TYR A 118 -8.36 5.06 -9.18
N GLU A 119 -8.19 3.89 -9.75
CA GLU A 119 -8.75 2.65 -9.25
C GLU A 119 -7.70 1.55 -9.28
N GLY A 120 -7.88 0.55 -8.42
CA GLY A 120 -6.95 -0.56 -8.35
C GLY A 120 -7.21 -1.44 -7.14
N TYR A 121 -6.42 -2.49 -7.01
CA TYR A 121 -6.43 -3.36 -5.85
C TYR A 121 -5.79 -2.64 -4.65
N ARG A 122 -6.59 -2.41 -3.61
CA ARG A 122 -6.18 -1.73 -2.38
C ARG A 122 -6.49 -2.55 -1.14
N LEU A 123 -5.63 -2.40 -0.15
CA LEU A 123 -5.96 -2.65 1.24
C LEU A 123 -5.64 -1.41 2.07
N SER A 124 -6.30 -1.29 3.21
CA SER A 124 -6.04 -0.20 4.15
C SER A 124 -6.35 -0.65 5.56
N VAL A 125 -5.57 -0.13 6.49
CA VAL A 125 -5.90 -0.13 7.92
C VAL A 125 -6.35 1.27 8.31
N LYS A 126 -7.42 1.34 9.09
CA LYS A 126 -7.85 2.60 9.70
C LYS A 126 -6.85 2.95 10.80
N VAL A 127 -6.45 4.21 10.87
CA VAL A 127 -5.52 4.69 11.90
C VAL A 127 -6.10 5.88 12.66
N ASP A 128 -5.72 5.97 13.93
CA ASP A 128 -5.85 7.11 14.82
C ASP A 128 -4.44 7.57 15.23
N PRO A 129 -3.82 8.46 14.44
CA PRO A 129 -2.44 8.90 14.66
C PRO A 129 -2.21 9.63 15.99
N ASP A 130 -3.27 10.15 16.61
CA ASP A 130 -3.19 10.85 17.90
C ASP A 130 -3.00 9.87 19.07
N SER A 131 -3.33 8.58 18.90
CA SER A 131 -3.27 7.57 19.97
C SER A 131 -2.46 6.31 19.61
N GLU A 132 -2.14 6.08 18.34
CA GLU A 132 -1.48 4.86 17.86
C GLU A 132 -0.01 5.11 17.47
N ALA A 133 0.86 4.18 17.86
CA ALA A 133 2.28 4.24 17.47
C ALA A 133 2.46 3.92 15.98
N PRO A 134 3.21 4.75 15.22
CA PRO A 134 3.37 4.55 13.79
C PRO A 134 4.10 3.25 13.44
N GLU A 135 5.04 2.79 14.27
CA GLU A 135 5.77 1.54 14.05
C GLU A 135 4.86 0.32 14.14
N ASP A 136 3.94 0.31 15.12
CA ASP A 136 2.98 -0.77 15.32
C ASP A 136 2.01 -0.86 14.14
N LYS A 137 1.54 0.30 13.64
CA LYS A 137 0.70 0.34 12.43
C LYS A 137 1.45 -0.01 11.16
N GLY A 138 2.72 0.37 11.05
CA GLY A 138 3.59 -0.11 9.99
C GLY A 138 3.71 -1.64 9.98
N ALA A 139 3.87 -2.25 11.16
CA ALA A 139 3.92 -3.70 11.31
C ALA A 139 2.57 -4.38 10.98
N GLU A 140 1.45 -3.79 11.43
CA GLU A 140 0.10 -4.26 11.11
C GLU A 140 -0.14 -4.27 9.59
N LEU A 141 0.20 -3.17 8.90
CA LEU A 141 0.08 -3.08 7.44
C LEU A 141 0.96 -4.14 6.75
N ALA A 142 2.21 -4.30 7.18
CA ALA A 142 3.11 -5.28 6.59
C ALA A 142 2.56 -6.70 6.70
N ALA A 143 2.03 -7.08 7.87
CA ALA A 143 1.41 -8.38 8.09
C ALA A 143 0.20 -8.61 7.15
N GLU A 144 -0.65 -7.60 6.99
CA GLU A 144 -1.81 -7.63 6.10
C GLU A 144 -1.42 -7.73 4.61
N VAL A 145 -0.39 -6.99 4.20
CA VAL A 145 0.19 -7.05 2.85
C VAL A 145 0.73 -8.45 2.56
N LEU A 146 1.58 -8.99 3.44
CA LEU A 146 2.21 -10.30 3.25
C LEU A 146 1.17 -11.41 3.21
N ARG A 147 0.19 -11.38 4.14
CA ARG A 147 -0.95 -12.30 4.11
C ARG A 147 -1.72 -12.20 2.79
N GLY A 148 -1.93 -10.98 2.29
CA GLY A 148 -2.61 -10.74 1.03
C GLY A 148 -1.86 -11.25 -0.18
N LEU A 149 -0.55 -11.05 -0.24
CA LEU A 149 0.30 -11.55 -1.30
C LEU A 149 0.30 -13.08 -1.35
N ARG A 150 0.42 -13.75 -0.19
CA ARG A 150 0.34 -15.21 -0.09
C ARG A 150 -1.04 -15.72 -0.52
N ASN A 151 -2.11 -15.07 -0.06
CA ASN A 151 -3.48 -15.42 -0.47
C ASN A 151 -3.72 -15.24 -1.97
N ALA A 152 -3.13 -14.21 -2.58
CA ALA A 152 -3.20 -13.96 -4.01
C ALA A 152 -2.35 -14.95 -4.83
N GLY A 153 -1.51 -15.77 -4.18
CA GLY A 153 -0.57 -16.68 -4.83
C GLY A 153 0.65 -15.96 -5.42
N LEU A 154 0.93 -14.74 -4.95
CA LEU A 154 2.06 -13.92 -5.41
C LEU A 154 3.34 -14.13 -4.61
N LEU A 155 3.22 -14.76 -3.44
CA LEU A 155 4.32 -15.27 -2.63
C LEU A 155 4.01 -16.73 -2.24
N PRO A 156 5.04 -17.54 -1.96
CA PRO A 156 4.85 -18.88 -1.42
C PRO A 156 4.02 -18.87 -0.13
N ALA A 157 3.22 -19.91 0.08
CA ALA A 157 2.59 -20.14 1.39
C ALA A 157 3.66 -20.46 2.44
N GLU A 158 3.43 -20.06 3.69
CA GLU A 158 4.23 -20.50 4.85
C GLU A 158 4.05 -21.99 5.14
#